data_AF-A0A7W0IR82-F1
#
_entry.id   AF-A0A7W0IR82-F1
#
_cell.length_a   1.000
_cell.length_b   1.000
_cell.length_c   1.000
_cell.angle_alpha   90.00
_cell.angle_beta   90.00
_cell.angle_gamma   90.00
#
_symmetry.space_group_name_H-M   'P 1'
#
loop_
_entity.id
_entity.type
_entity.pdbx_description
1 polymer ?
#
loop_
_entity_poly.entity_id
_entity_poly.type
_entity_poly.pdbx_seq_one_letter_code
_entity_poly.pdbx_strand_id
1 'polypeptide(L)' 'MKLPSLTIGGLTAPIPLIQGGMSIRVSTAALAVPVAECGGIGVIGGSGIPVDELKADIIKAKKSTKG' A
#
# COMPACT_ATOMS: atom_id res chain seq x y z
N MET A 1 21.06 11.49 -0.59
CA MET A 1 21.34 10.51 0.49
C MET A 1 20.79 9.16 0.07
N LYS A 2 21.51 8.04 0.32
CA LYS A 2 20.94 6.70 0.19
C LYS A 2 20.31 6.31 1.51
N LEU A 3 18.99 6.20 1.55
CA LEU A 3 18.29 5.63 2.70
C LEU A 3 18.44 4.10 2.69
N PRO A 4 18.58 3.45 3.84
CA PRO A 4 18.63 1.98 3.89
C PRO A 4 17.26 1.38 3.51
N SER A 5 17.26 0.23 2.84
CA SER A 5 16.02 -0.50 2.56
C SER A 5 15.31 -0.92 3.85
N LEU A 6 13.98 -0.94 3.84
CA LEU A 6 13.18 -1.42 4.97
C LEU A 6 12.69 -2.84 4.69
N THR A 7 12.96 -3.76 5.61
CA THR A 7 12.43 -5.13 5.56
C THR A 7 11.48 -5.36 6.72
N ILE A 8 10.28 -5.86 6.43
CA ILE A 8 9.27 -6.21 7.43
C ILE A 8 8.79 -7.63 7.11
N GLY A 9 9.11 -8.59 7.98
CA GLY A 9 8.87 -10.01 7.70
C GLY A 9 9.61 -10.45 6.43
N GLY A 10 8.88 -11.03 5.48
CA GLY A 10 9.42 -11.48 4.17
C GLY A 10 9.35 -10.44 3.05
N LEU A 11 8.99 -9.19 3.34
CA LEU A 11 8.83 -8.13 2.34
C LEU A 11 9.94 -7.09 2.50
N THR A 12 10.53 -6.67 1.38
CA THR A 12 11.58 -5.64 1.34
C THR A 12 11.17 -4.49 0.44
N ALA A 13 11.14 -3.27 1.00
CA ALA A 13 10.94 -2.04 0.27
C ALA A 13 12.30 -1.34 0.04
N PRO A 14 12.71 -1.09 -1.22
CA PRO A 14 13.97 -0.41 -1.52
C PRO A 14 13.96 1.06 -1.05
N ILE A 15 12.80 1.71 -1.04
CA ILE A 15 12.61 3.04 -0.49
C ILE A 15 11.86 2.88 0.84
N PRO A 16 12.46 3.25 2.00
CA PRO A 16 11.85 3.05 3.31
C PRO A 16 10.81 4.13 3.63
N LEU A 17 9.91 4.41 2.68
CA LEU A 17 8.84 5.38 2.82
C LEU A 17 7.50 4.67 2.78
N ILE A 18 6.69 4.90 3.81
CA ILE A 18 5.35 4.36 3.95
C ILE A 18 4.37 5.51 3.71
N GLN A 19 3.48 5.33 2.73
CA GLN A 19 2.37 6.24 2.54
C GLN A 19 1.36 6.02 3.69
N GLY A 20 1.06 7.07 4.45
CA GLY A 20 0.19 6.95 5.64
C GLY A 20 -1.23 6.53 5.29
N GLY A 21 -1.77 5.50 5.94
CA GLY A 21 -3.11 5.00 5.68
C GLY A 21 -4.20 6.01 6.04
N MET A 22 -4.92 6.50 5.04
CA MET A 22 -6.03 7.45 5.18
C MET A 22 -7.35 6.76 4.82
N SER A 23 -8.30 6.78 5.75
CA SER A 23 -9.60 6.10 5.63
C SER A 23 -10.60 6.87 4.77
N ILE A 24 -11.87 6.42 4.72
CA ILE A 24 -12.95 7.09 3.97
C ILE A 24 -12.54 7.32 2.49
N ARG A 25 -12.03 6.26 1.84
CA ARG A 25 -11.67 6.22 0.41
C ARG A 25 -10.51 7.12 -0.03
N VAL A 26 -9.73 7.67 0.90
CA VAL A 26 -8.54 8.48 0.54
C VAL A 26 -7.37 7.59 0.14
N SER A 27 -7.04 6.56 0.93
CA SER A 27 -6.00 5.58 0.60
C SER A 27 -6.61 4.28 0.13
N THR A 28 -6.86 4.19 -1.18
CA THR A 28 -7.33 2.98 -1.84
C THR A 28 -6.20 2.33 -2.66
N ALA A 29 -6.47 1.24 -3.36
CA ALA A 29 -5.53 0.64 -4.31
C ALA A 29 -5.05 1.63 -5.36
N ALA A 30 -5.87 2.64 -5.72
CA ALA A 30 -5.47 3.67 -6.68
C ALA A 30 -4.29 4.53 -6.19
N LEU A 31 -4.08 4.64 -4.87
CA LEU A 31 -2.93 5.32 -4.27
C LEU A 31 -1.84 4.34 -3.83
N ALA A 32 -2.23 3.22 -3.22
CA ALA A 32 -1.27 2.26 -2.68
C ALA A 32 -0.43 1.59 -3.76
N VAL A 33 -1.01 1.30 -4.93
CA VAL A 33 -0.31 0.62 -6.04
C VAL A 33 0.83 1.49 -6.60
N PRO A 34 0.62 2.76 -7.01
CA PRO A 34 1.71 3.61 -7.46
C PRO A 34 2.83 3.79 -6.44
N VAL A 35 2.50 3.87 -5.14
CA VAL A 35 3.51 3.96 -4.07
C VAL A 35 4.40 2.72 -4.06
N ALA A 36 3.81 1.53 -4.18
CA ALA A 36 4.54 0.27 -4.25
C ALA A 36 5.37 0.15 -5.55
N GLU A 37 4.85 0.61 -6.69
CA GLU A 37 5.57 0.64 -7.97
C GLU A 37 6.80 1.56 -7.93
N CYS A 38 6.72 2.67 -7.20
CA CYS A 38 7.86 3.54 -6.93
C CYS A 38 8.89 2.92 -5.95
N GLY A 39 8.61 1.74 -5.40
CA GLY A 39 9.48 1.05 -4.45
C GLY A 39 9.28 1.45 -2.99
N GLY A 40 8.22 2.20 -2.68
CA GLY A 40 7.77 2.47 -1.31
C GLY A 40 6.78 1.42 -0.81
N ILE A 41 6.09 1.73 0.30
CA ILE A 41 5.05 0.89 0.89
C ILE A 41 3.72 1.65 0.82
N GLY A 42 2.80 1.16 -0.02
CA GLY A 42 1.42 1.67 -0.10
C GLY A 42 0.54 1.06 0.98
N VAL A 43 -0.39 1.86 1.54
CA VAL A 43 -1.29 1.41 2.61
C VAL A 43 -2.74 1.68 2.20
N ILE A 44 -3.63 0.70 2.38
CA ILE A 44 -5.07 0.88 2.17
C ILE A 44 -5.73 1.21 3.51
N GLY A 45 -6.47 2.31 3.58
CA GLY A 45 -7.20 2.77 4.76
C GLY A 45 -8.60 2.19 4.83
N GLY A 46 -8.81 1.17 5.66
CA GLY A 46 -10.05 0.41 5.72
C GLY A 46 -11.14 0.93 6.67
N SER A 47 -10.86 1.94 7.51
CA SER A 47 -11.87 2.38 8.49
C SER A 47 -13.01 3.15 7.83
N GLY A 48 -14.24 2.90 8.29
CA GLY A 48 -15.42 3.63 7.81
C GLY A 48 -15.83 3.35 6.36
N ILE A 49 -15.40 2.23 5.78
CA ILE A 49 -15.89 1.72 4.49
C ILE A 49 -16.46 0.29 4.64
N PRO A 50 -17.39 -0.14 3.78
CA PRO A 50 -17.93 -1.49 3.79
C PRO A 50 -16.83 -2.55 3.61
N VAL A 51 -17.00 -3.70 4.27
CA VAL A 51 -16.05 -4.82 4.20
C VAL A 51 -15.84 -5.31 2.76
N ASP A 52 -16.90 -5.39 1.97
CA ASP A 52 -16.82 -5.87 0.59
C ASP A 52 -16.05 -4.89 -0.32
N GLU A 53 -16.18 -3.58 -0.06
CA GLU A 53 -15.42 -2.55 -0.76
C GLU A 53 -13.94 -2.65 -0.41
N LEU A 54 -13.60 -2.77 0.87
CA LEU A 54 -12.22 -2.97 1.33
C LEU A 54 -11.60 -4.23 0.73
N LYS A 55 -12.34 -5.35 0.69
CA LYS A 55 -11.88 -6.60 0.08
C LYS A 55 -11.60 -6.43 -1.41
N ALA A 56 -12.50 -5.78 -2.15
CA ALA A 56 -12.31 -5.53 -3.58
C ALA A 56 -11.04 -4.73 -3.84
N ASP A 57 -10.77 -3.73 -2.99
CA ASP A 57 -9.61 -2.86 -3.11
C ASP A 57 -8.30 -3.60 -2.76
N ILE A 58 -8.29 -4.43 -1.71
CA ILE A 58 -7.16 -5.31 -1.38
C ILE A 58 -6.85 -6.27 -2.54
N ILE A 59 -7.87 -6.90 -3.13
CA ILE A 59 -7.71 -7.83 -4.26
C ILE A 59 -7.15 -7.10 -5.47
N LYS A 60 -7.62 -5.88 -5.74
CA LYS A 60 -7.11 -5.04 -6.83
C LYS A 60 -5.64 -4.72 -6.63
N ALA A 61 -5.25 -4.24 -5.45
CA ALA A 61 -3.85 -3.94 -5.15
C ALA A 61 -2.94 -5.16 -5.33
N LYS A 62 -3.31 -6.32 -4.77
CA LYS A 62 -2.56 -7.57 -4.93
C LYS A 62 -2.39 -8.02 -6.38
N LYS A 63 -3.37 -7.75 -7.25
CA LYS A 63 -3.29 -8.08 -8.67
C LYS A 63 -2.40 -7.11 -9.45
N SER A 64 -2.22 -5.90 -8.95
CA SER A 64 -1.48 -4.82 -9.61
C SER A 64 -0.03 -4.68 -9.15
N THR A 65 0.37 -5.30 -8.04
CA THR A 65 1.73 -5.21 -7.49
C THR A 65 2.46 -6.56 -7.51
N LYS A 66 3.80 -6.52 -7.38
CA LYS A 66 4.67 -7.70 -7.24
C LYS A 66 5.06 -8.01 -5.79
N GLY A 67 4.61 -7.17 -4.85
CA GLY A 67 4.72 -7.37 -3.41
C GLY A 67 3.40 -7.83 -2.85
#